data_AF-A0A949M2R5-F1
#
_entry.id   AF-A0A949M2R5-F1
#
_cell.length_a   1.000
_cell.length_b   1.000
_cell.length_c   1.000
_cell.angle_alpha   90.00
_cell.angle_beta   90.00
_cell.angle_gamma   90.00
#
_symmetry.space_group_name_H-M   'P 1'
#
loop_
_entity.id
_entity.type
_entity.pdbx_description
1 polymer ?
#
loop_
_entity_poly.entity_id
_entity_poly.type
_entity_poly.pdbx_seq_one_letter_code
_entity_poly.pdbx_strand_id
1 'polypeptide(L)'
;MLWLTGAIGQEVLAADGTEVGRVLDLSVRLDPDRPTPVVSRLVVGEARRRCVLVDHARVAAFTPDRIELREGFGPTPIAVDTISEHLLPDELLLGRDVLDTQIVDVVGHRLARVADVALVRTTEGALEVLAVEIGFARVLERLGLHRLARHRPDASIAWTDLHLTSDRGHLVQLASPASAVHRLTDGDLAALVARLDLDAATEVLAHAGATRSAGAIGHAHPSVAERLLRAMPEADRSAVLAQMPAEHAHRWRRRLAHVHPLRGRRLLRGSGRHRRHDVATGGWDRPTEAGDR
;
A
#
# COMPACT_ATOMS: atom_id res chain seq x y z
N MET A 1 12.56 18.99 -7.74
CA MET A 1 11.86 17.70 -7.66
C MET A 1 12.91 16.62 -7.49
N LEU A 2 12.64 15.66 -6.61
CA LEU A 2 13.49 14.52 -6.30
C LEU A 2 12.71 13.24 -6.63
N TRP A 3 13.42 12.18 -6.96
CA TRP A 3 12.83 10.86 -7.18
C TRP A 3 13.22 9.96 -6.02
N LEU A 4 12.29 9.11 -5.57
CA LEU A 4 12.57 8.15 -4.50
C LEU A 4 13.74 7.24 -4.85
N THR A 5 13.81 6.75 -6.10
CA THR A 5 14.93 5.88 -6.52
C THR A 5 16.29 6.58 -6.44
N GLY A 6 16.34 7.91 -6.60
CA GLY A 6 17.55 8.71 -6.42
C GLY A 6 17.90 9.00 -4.96
N ALA A 7 16.91 8.96 -4.07
CA ALA A 7 17.11 9.07 -2.62
C ALA A 7 17.62 7.75 -2.01
N ILE A 8 17.10 6.61 -2.47
CA ILE A 8 17.53 5.29 -1.99
C ILE A 8 19.00 5.06 -2.36
N GLY A 9 19.79 4.58 -1.39
CA GLY A 9 21.21 4.31 -1.53
C GLY A 9 22.13 5.50 -1.24
N GLN A 10 21.59 6.71 -1.09
CA GLN A 10 22.37 7.88 -0.67
C GLN A 10 22.99 7.67 0.72
N GLU A 11 24.17 8.23 0.90
CA GLU A 11 24.90 8.21 2.16
C GLU A 11 24.25 9.15 3.17
N VAL A 12 24.19 8.71 4.42
CA VAL A 12 23.68 9.50 5.54
C VAL A 12 24.83 9.76 6.50
N LEU A 13 25.15 11.04 6.71
CA LEU A 13 26.22 11.48 7.58
C LEU A 13 25.65 12.12 8.84
N ALA A 14 26.29 11.85 9.98
CA ALA A 14 26.07 12.60 11.20
C ALA A 14 26.64 14.02 11.09
N ALA A 15 26.29 14.90 12.03
CA ALA A 15 26.75 16.29 12.05
C ALA A 15 28.29 16.42 12.15
N ASP A 16 28.97 15.42 12.69
CA ASP A 16 30.43 15.34 12.77
C ASP A 16 31.10 14.75 11.51
N GLY A 17 30.31 14.42 10.48
CA GLY A 17 30.77 13.83 9.23
C GLY A 17 30.89 12.30 9.25
N THR A 18 30.59 11.63 10.36
CA THR A 18 30.63 10.17 10.47
C THR A 18 29.53 9.55 9.61
N GLU A 19 29.86 8.49 8.85
CA GLU A 19 28.85 7.73 8.11
C GLU A 19 27.94 6.94 9.07
N VAL A 20 26.64 7.21 8.98
CA VAL A 20 25.58 6.49 9.72
C VAL A 20 25.10 5.26 8.94
N GLY A 21 25.18 5.32 7.60
CA GLY A 21 24.78 4.26 6.70
C GLY A 21 24.18 4.84 5.41
N ARG A 22 23.32 4.05 4.76
CA ARG A 22 22.63 4.45 3.53
C ARG A 22 21.12 4.42 3.67
N VAL A 23 20.43 5.26 2.91
CA VAL A 23 18.97 5.23 2.82
C VAL A 23 18.53 3.90 2.21
N LEU A 24 17.79 3.11 2.97
CA LEU A 24 17.15 1.89 2.51
C LEU A 24 15.73 2.17 1.99
N ASP A 25 15.02 3.07 2.66
CA ASP A 25 13.64 3.44 2.34
C ASP A 25 13.29 4.80 2.99
N LEU A 26 12.17 5.41 2.59
CA LEU A 26 11.56 6.57 3.21
C LEU A 26 10.15 6.21 3.66
N SER A 27 9.79 6.56 4.89
CA SER A 27 8.42 6.41 5.38
C SER A 27 7.65 7.72 5.25
N VAL A 28 6.35 7.61 4.99
CA VAL A 28 5.40 8.73 5.00
C VAL A 28 4.19 8.37 5.84
N ARG A 29 3.53 9.37 6.41
CA ARG A 29 2.26 9.21 7.14
C ARG A 29 1.11 9.81 6.36
N LEU A 30 -0.02 9.10 6.30
CA LEU A 30 -1.26 9.65 5.76
C LEU A 30 -1.98 10.45 6.84
N ASP A 31 -1.75 11.76 6.81
CA ASP A 31 -2.45 12.71 7.65
C ASP A 31 -3.85 12.98 7.08
N PRO A 32 -4.94 12.82 7.88
CA PRO A 32 -6.29 13.19 7.45
C PRO A 32 -6.41 14.64 6.96
N ASP A 33 -5.59 15.54 7.50
CA ASP A 33 -5.65 16.97 7.21
C ASP A 33 -4.74 17.38 6.03
N ARG A 34 -3.95 16.45 5.48
CA ARG A 34 -3.08 16.71 4.31
C ARG A 34 -3.37 15.73 3.17
N PRO A 35 -3.75 16.22 1.98
CA PRO A 35 -4.06 15.34 0.84
C PRO A 35 -2.82 14.62 0.29
N THR A 36 -1.64 15.20 0.50
CA THR A 36 -0.33 14.71 0.06
C THR A 36 0.54 14.42 1.27
N PRO A 37 1.09 13.21 1.41
CA PRO A 37 1.81 12.82 2.61
C PRO A 37 3.25 13.35 2.57
N VAL A 38 3.78 13.64 3.75
CA VAL A 38 5.15 14.12 3.95
C VAL A 38 6.00 12.99 4.51
N VAL A 39 7.27 12.94 4.08
CA VAL A 39 8.28 12.02 4.59
C VAL A 39 8.44 12.25 6.09
N SER A 40 8.08 11.24 6.87
CA SER A 40 8.15 11.26 8.33
C SER A 40 9.49 10.76 8.82
N ARG A 41 10.01 9.67 8.23
CA ARG A 41 11.29 9.07 8.66
C ARG A 41 12.09 8.52 7.49
N LEU A 42 13.40 8.50 7.65
CA LEU A 42 14.33 7.79 6.79
C LEU A 42 14.66 6.44 7.43
N VAL A 43 14.61 5.37 6.65
CA VAL A 43 15.16 4.07 7.05
C VAL A 43 16.61 4.06 6.62
N VAL A 44 17.53 4.12 7.57
CA VAL A 44 18.97 4.20 7.32
C VAL A 44 19.63 2.94 7.80
N GLY A 45 20.42 2.27 6.98
CA GLY A 45 21.12 1.07 7.42
C GLY A 45 22.34 0.75 6.58
N GLU A 46 23.10 -0.21 7.09
CA GLU A 46 24.18 -0.84 6.36
C GLU A 46 23.68 -2.11 5.68
N ALA A 47 24.39 -2.60 4.67
CA ALA A 47 23.98 -3.74 3.86
C ALA A 47 23.59 -4.98 4.71
N ARG A 48 22.28 -5.08 4.97
CA ARG A 48 21.45 -6.27 5.24
C ARG A 48 21.23 -6.82 6.66
N ARG A 49 21.55 -6.15 7.78
CA ARG A 49 21.07 -6.69 9.09
C ARG A 49 20.62 -5.71 10.17
N ARG A 50 21.01 -4.43 10.10
CA ARG A 50 20.52 -3.43 11.04
C ARG A 50 20.19 -2.15 10.31
N CYS A 51 19.14 -1.50 10.77
CA CYS A 51 18.78 -0.16 10.33
C CYS A 51 18.36 0.67 11.53
N VAL A 52 18.19 1.95 11.28
CA VAL A 52 17.73 2.96 12.20
C VAL A 52 16.62 3.72 11.50
N LEU A 53 15.59 4.07 12.26
CA LEU A 53 14.56 5.00 11.80
C LEU A 53 14.94 6.41 12.26
N VAL A 54 15.16 7.30 11.30
CA VAL A 54 15.58 8.68 11.53
C VAL A 54 14.44 9.61 11.23
N ASP A 55 13.93 10.34 12.23
CA ASP A 55 12.88 11.35 12.00
C ASP A 55 13.36 12.43 11.02
N HIS A 56 12.50 12.84 10.09
CA HIS A 56 12.81 13.91 9.15
C HIS A 56 13.24 15.21 9.85
N ALA A 57 12.75 15.47 11.07
CA ALA A 57 13.13 16.64 11.86
C ALA A 57 14.63 16.65 12.21
N ARG A 58 15.28 15.48 12.18
CA ARG A 58 16.73 15.32 12.37
C ARG A 58 17.53 15.51 11.10
N VAL A 59 16.90 15.66 9.93
CA VAL A 59 17.61 15.97 8.69
C VAL A 59 17.95 17.46 8.66
N ALA A 60 19.25 17.76 8.55
CA ALA A 60 19.75 19.12 8.37
C ALA A 60 19.71 19.52 6.89
N ALA A 61 20.21 18.64 6.03
CA ALA A 61 20.23 18.83 4.60
C ALA A 61 20.00 17.52 3.87
N PHE A 62 19.27 17.59 2.77
CA PHE A 62 19.09 16.48 1.84
C PHE A 62 19.69 16.97 0.52
N THR A 63 20.82 16.43 0.09
CA THR A 63 21.50 16.88 -1.13
C THR A 63 21.41 15.78 -2.21
N PRO A 64 21.78 16.06 -3.47
CA PRO A 64 21.79 15.03 -4.50
C PRO A 64 22.71 13.84 -4.22
N ASP A 65 23.77 14.04 -3.41
CA ASP A 65 24.81 13.02 -3.20
C ASP A 65 24.72 12.38 -1.80
N ARG A 66 24.25 13.16 -0.80
CA ARG A 66 24.23 12.74 0.61
C ARG A 66 23.14 13.42 1.43
N ILE A 67 22.84 12.85 2.58
CA ILE A 67 21.94 13.39 3.59
C ILE A 67 22.75 13.69 4.85
N GLU A 68 22.59 14.88 5.41
CA GLU A 68 23.29 15.32 6.61
C GLU A 68 22.28 15.41 7.77
N LEU A 69 22.62 14.80 8.91
CA LEU A 69 21.81 14.83 10.12
C LEU A 69 22.24 15.96 11.06
N ARG A 70 21.29 16.45 11.86
CA ARG A 70 21.51 17.39 12.96
C ARG A 70 22.19 16.69 14.14
N GLU A 71 22.85 17.48 15.00
CA GLU A 71 23.44 16.98 16.25
C GLU A 71 22.40 16.34 17.20
N GLY A 72 22.87 15.44 18.08
CA GLY A 72 22.04 14.76 19.07
C GLY A 72 21.29 13.54 18.53
N PHE A 73 21.85 12.87 17.52
CA PHE A 73 21.35 11.60 17.01
C PHE A 73 21.88 10.43 17.85
N GLY A 74 21.02 9.86 18.71
CA GLY A 74 21.29 8.65 19.48
C GLY A 74 20.44 7.48 18.96
N PRO A 75 20.82 6.84 17.84
CA PRO A 75 19.97 5.86 17.20
C PRO A 75 19.92 4.56 17.99
N THR A 76 18.72 3.97 18.07
CA THR A 76 18.56 2.57 18.49
C THR A 76 18.47 1.71 17.24
N PRO A 77 19.49 0.90 16.93
CA PRO A 77 19.43 -0.01 15.79
C PRO A 77 18.34 -1.05 15.99
N ILE A 78 17.55 -1.28 14.95
CA ILE A 78 16.57 -2.34 14.84
C ILE A 78 16.98 -3.31 13.74
N ALA A 79 16.42 -4.52 13.74
CA ALA A 79 16.61 -5.45 12.64
C ALA A 79 15.77 -5.00 11.44
N VAL A 80 16.31 -5.16 10.22
CA VAL A 80 15.64 -4.69 8.99
C VAL A 80 14.34 -5.45 8.73
N ASP A 81 14.27 -6.73 9.12
CA ASP A 81 13.08 -7.56 9.00
C ASP A 81 11.97 -7.18 10.00
N THR A 82 12.28 -6.46 11.07
CA THR A 82 11.30 -5.99 12.06
C THR A 82 10.80 -4.57 11.79
N ILE A 83 11.21 -3.89 10.71
CA ILE A 83 10.80 -2.50 10.42
C ILE A 83 9.27 -2.34 10.48
N SER A 84 8.52 -3.31 9.96
CA SER A 84 7.05 -3.30 9.96
C SER A 84 6.44 -3.16 11.36
N GLU A 85 7.09 -3.70 12.39
CA GLU A 85 6.64 -3.63 13.79
C GLU A 85 6.83 -2.24 14.41
N HIS A 86 7.71 -1.43 13.82
CA HIS A 86 8.02 -0.07 14.25
C HIS A 86 7.28 1.02 13.46
N LEU A 87 6.49 0.64 12.44
CA LEU A 87 5.66 1.57 11.68
C LEU A 87 4.37 1.88 12.43
N LEU A 88 3.96 3.15 12.41
CA LEU A 88 2.66 3.54 12.93
C LEU A 88 1.53 3.00 12.04
N PRO A 89 0.29 2.87 12.55
CA PRO A 89 -0.83 2.34 11.77
C PRO A 89 -1.14 3.12 10.49
N ASP A 90 -0.86 4.42 10.46
CA ASP A 90 -1.08 5.36 9.35
C ASP A 90 0.18 5.59 8.48
N GLU A 91 1.25 4.83 8.74
CA GLU A 91 2.54 5.02 8.11
C GLU A 91 2.84 3.94 7.08
N LEU A 92 3.46 4.31 5.96
CA LEU A 92 3.90 3.40 4.90
C LEU A 92 5.35 3.67 4.52
N LEU A 93 5.98 2.67 3.93
CA LEU A 93 7.30 2.77 3.31
C LEU A 93 7.13 2.96 1.81
N LEU A 94 7.70 4.02 1.25
CA LEU A 94 7.54 4.34 -0.16
C LEU A 94 8.19 3.28 -1.06
N GLY A 95 9.37 2.77 -0.70
CA GLY A 95 10.09 1.75 -1.45
C GLY A 95 9.40 0.39 -1.39
N ARG A 96 8.93 -0.03 -0.22
CA ARG A 96 8.23 -1.31 -0.05
C ARG A 96 6.79 -1.30 -0.56
N ASP A 97 6.03 -0.27 -0.19
CA ASP A 97 4.56 -0.27 -0.34
C ASP A 97 4.09 0.46 -1.61
N VAL A 98 4.95 1.27 -2.26
CA VAL A 98 4.56 2.11 -3.42
C VAL A 98 5.41 1.82 -4.65
N LEU A 99 6.74 1.85 -4.53
CA LEU A 99 7.64 1.61 -5.65
C LEU A 99 7.44 0.20 -6.21
N ASP A 100 7.43 0.06 -7.53
CA ASP A 100 7.26 -1.24 -8.19
C ASP A 100 5.94 -1.97 -7.83
N THR A 101 4.96 -1.30 -7.21
CA THR A 101 3.65 -1.89 -6.91
C THR A 101 2.61 -1.52 -7.97
N GLN A 102 1.51 -2.28 -7.99
CA GLN A 102 0.36 -1.91 -8.80
C GLN A 102 -0.46 -0.83 -8.06
N ILE A 103 -1.06 0.05 -8.83
CA ILE A 103 -1.95 1.11 -8.36
C ILE A 103 -3.13 1.23 -9.31
N VAL A 104 -4.27 1.65 -8.79
CA VAL A 104 -5.41 2.04 -9.61
C VAL A 104 -5.39 3.55 -9.78
N ASP A 105 -5.28 4.00 -11.03
CA ASP A 105 -5.55 5.38 -11.43
C ASP A 105 -7.05 5.62 -11.31
N VAL A 106 -7.44 6.37 -10.29
CA VAL A 106 -8.84 6.57 -9.93
C VAL A 106 -9.53 7.42 -10.98
N VAL A 107 -8.86 8.48 -11.45
CA VAL A 107 -9.38 9.42 -12.46
C VAL A 107 -9.33 8.83 -13.86
N GLY A 108 -8.21 8.20 -14.23
CA GLY A 108 -8.00 7.58 -15.54
C GLY A 108 -8.62 6.19 -15.69
N HIS A 109 -9.23 5.66 -14.63
CA HIS A 109 -9.83 4.33 -14.57
C HIS A 109 -8.94 3.25 -15.20
N ARG A 110 -7.71 3.09 -14.72
CA ARG A 110 -6.78 2.07 -15.22
C ARG A 110 -5.90 1.51 -14.11
N LEU A 111 -5.46 0.27 -14.28
CA LEU A 111 -4.41 -0.30 -13.46
C LEU A 111 -3.07 0.12 -14.07
N ALA A 112 -2.15 0.57 -13.22
CA ALA A 112 -0.80 0.92 -13.61
C ALA A 112 0.22 0.35 -12.61
N ARG A 113 1.50 0.40 -12.97
CA ARG A 113 2.60 0.04 -12.08
C ARG A 113 3.44 1.28 -11.83
N VAL A 114 3.77 1.52 -10.57
CA VAL A 114 4.63 2.64 -10.17
C VAL A 114 6.06 2.35 -10.60
N ALA A 115 6.62 3.25 -11.39
CA ALA A 115 8.03 3.23 -11.78
C ALA A 115 8.90 4.03 -10.80
N ASP A 116 8.36 5.13 -10.26
CA ASP A 116 9.04 5.98 -9.28
C ASP A 116 8.04 6.87 -8.52
N VAL A 117 8.51 7.51 -7.44
CA VAL A 117 7.73 8.44 -6.62
C VAL A 117 8.38 9.82 -6.67
N ALA A 118 7.60 10.82 -7.10
CA ALA A 118 8.04 12.20 -7.20
C ALA A 118 7.88 12.91 -5.85
N LEU A 119 9.02 13.39 -5.33
CA LEU A 119 9.13 14.13 -4.08
C LEU A 119 9.42 15.60 -4.38
N VAL A 120 8.75 16.49 -3.66
CA VAL A 120 9.00 17.94 -3.71
C VAL A 120 9.35 18.46 -2.32
N ARG A 121 10.14 19.53 -2.26
CA ARG A 121 10.43 20.17 -0.98
C ARG A 121 9.31 21.13 -0.64
N THR A 122 8.78 21.02 0.57
CA THR A 122 7.89 22.02 1.14
C THR A 122 8.68 23.29 1.48
N THR A 123 7.97 24.39 1.74
CA THR A 123 8.58 25.64 2.25
C THR A 123 9.31 25.45 3.58
N GLU A 124 8.91 24.46 4.36
CA GLU A 124 9.51 24.08 5.65
C GLU A 124 10.72 23.13 5.49
N GLY A 125 11.05 22.75 4.25
CA GLY A 125 12.20 21.91 3.92
C GLY A 125 11.95 20.40 3.97
N ALA A 126 10.76 19.97 4.39
CA ALA A 126 10.36 18.55 4.38
C ALA A 126 10.11 18.06 2.95
N LEU A 127 10.17 16.73 2.75
CA LEU A 127 9.88 16.12 1.46
C LEU A 127 8.42 15.67 1.41
N GLU A 128 7.67 16.13 0.42
CA GLU A 128 6.26 15.81 0.21
C GLU A 128 6.11 14.96 -1.05
N VAL A 129 5.24 13.95 -0.99
CA VAL A 129 4.90 13.12 -2.13
C VAL A 129 3.88 13.86 -3.00
N LEU A 130 4.29 14.23 -4.22
CA LEU A 130 3.43 14.93 -5.16
C LEU A 130 2.66 13.97 -6.06
N ALA A 131 3.38 13.00 -6.63
CA ALA A 131 2.88 12.13 -7.68
C ALA A 131 3.69 10.83 -7.75
N VAL A 132 3.16 9.87 -8.48
CA VAL A 132 3.90 8.69 -8.92
C VAL A 132 4.10 8.75 -10.43
N GLU A 133 5.29 8.35 -10.86
CA GLU A 133 5.54 8.05 -12.26
C GLU A 133 5.04 6.64 -12.54
N ILE A 134 4.22 6.48 -13.57
CA ILE A 134 3.73 5.19 -14.02
C ILE A 134 4.36 4.79 -15.33
N GLY A 135 4.70 3.51 -15.45
CA GLY A 135 5.27 3.01 -16.68
C GLY A 135 6.04 1.72 -16.48
N PHE A 136 6.31 1.07 -17.61
CA PHE A 136 7.18 -0.10 -17.66
C PHE A 136 8.58 0.26 -18.16
N ALA A 137 8.84 1.52 -18.50
CA ALA A 137 10.11 1.95 -19.07
C ALA A 137 11.29 1.54 -18.17
N ARG A 138 11.20 1.81 -16.87
CA ARG A 138 12.23 1.43 -15.90
C ARG A 138 12.35 -0.07 -15.64
N VAL A 139 11.25 -0.81 -15.69
CA VAL A 139 11.28 -2.29 -15.64
C VAL A 139 11.99 -2.84 -16.88
N LEU A 140 11.70 -2.28 -18.06
CA LEU A 140 12.35 -2.65 -19.31
C LEU A 140 13.85 -2.28 -19.29
N GLU A 141 14.22 -1.14 -18.71
CA GLU A 141 15.62 -0.75 -18.51
C GLU A 141 16.36 -1.72 -17.59
N ARG A 142 15.75 -2.13 -16.47
CA ARG A 142 16.31 -3.14 -15.55
C ARG A 142 16.48 -4.52 -16.21
N LEU A 143 15.70 -4.79 -17.27
CA LEU A 143 15.80 -6.01 -18.07
C LEU A 143 16.70 -5.85 -19.31
N GLY A 144 17.36 -4.69 -19.49
CA GLY A 144 18.24 -4.42 -20.64
C GLY A 144 17.52 -4.10 -21.96
N LEU A 145 16.22 -3.87 -21.93
CA LEU A 145 15.35 -3.63 -23.10
C LEU A 145 15.20 -2.13 -23.44
N HIS A 146 16.31 -1.40 -23.43
CA HIS A 146 16.34 0.08 -23.56
C HIS A 146 15.63 0.62 -24.81
N ARG A 147 15.61 -0.13 -25.94
CA ARG A 147 14.94 0.30 -27.18
C ARG A 147 13.41 0.36 -27.06
N LEU A 148 12.81 -0.53 -26.26
CA LEU A 148 11.36 -0.54 -26.04
C LEU A 148 10.93 0.53 -25.01
N ALA A 149 11.79 0.83 -24.03
CA ALA A 149 11.53 1.87 -23.03
C ALA A 149 11.31 3.26 -23.66
N ARG A 150 12.10 3.63 -24.68
CA ARG A 150 12.02 4.95 -25.36
C ARG A 150 10.69 5.27 -26.06
N HIS A 151 9.81 4.28 -26.27
CA HIS A 151 8.58 4.46 -27.05
C HIS A 151 7.33 4.67 -26.19
N ARG A 152 7.48 4.74 -24.86
CA ARG A 152 6.37 4.95 -23.93
C ARG A 152 6.63 6.26 -23.19
N PRO A 153 5.80 7.31 -23.36
CA PRO A 153 5.93 8.49 -22.51
C PRO A 153 5.64 8.09 -21.07
N ASP A 154 6.48 8.56 -20.16
CA ASP A 154 6.20 8.47 -18.74
C ASP A 154 4.94 9.30 -18.44
N ALA A 155 3.95 8.67 -17.82
CA ALA A 155 2.77 9.35 -17.36
C ALA A 155 2.88 9.50 -15.83
N SER A 156 2.48 10.66 -15.30
CA SER A 156 2.44 10.89 -13.86
C SER A 156 1.00 10.87 -13.37
N ILE A 157 0.75 10.28 -12.20
CA ILE A 157 -0.54 10.35 -11.51
C ILE A 157 -0.31 11.06 -10.18
N ALA A 158 -1.12 12.07 -9.87
CA ALA A 158 -1.06 12.76 -8.59
C ALA A 158 -1.34 11.78 -7.45
N TRP A 159 -0.69 11.96 -6.30
CA TRP A 159 -0.90 11.06 -5.15
C TRP A 159 -2.37 10.98 -4.72
N THR A 160 -3.11 12.08 -4.86
CA THR A 160 -4.53 12.16 -4.52
C THR A 160 -5.46 11.37 -5.44
N ASP A 161 -4.96 10.98 -6.61
CA ASP A 161 -5.74 10.43 -7.72
C ASP A 161 -5.45 8.93 -7.93
N LEU A 162 -4.73 8.30 -6.99
CA LEU A 162 -4.38 6.89 -7.04
C LEU A 162 -4.89 6.13 -5.81
N HIS A 163 -5.16 4.85 -6.00
CA HIS A 163 -5.37 3.87 -4.94
C HIS A 163 -4.26 2.82 -4.97
N LEU A 164 -3.58 2.61 -3.85
CA LEU A 164 -2.52 1.63 -3.68
C LEU A 164 -3.11 0.21 -3.60
N THR A 165 -2.48 -0.75 -4.27
CA THR A 165 -2.89 -2.16 -4.20
C THR A 165 -1.93 -3.04 -3.41
N SER A 166 -0.88 -2.47 -2.80
CA SER A 166 -0.08 -3.20 -1.82
C SER A 166 -0.90 -3.43 -0.56
N ASP A 167 -0.74 -4.59 0.10
CA ASP A 167 -1.54 -4.95 1.28
C ASP A 167 -1.56 -3.83 2.32
N ARG A 168 -0.39 -3.30 2.67
CA ARG A 168 -0.30 -2.19 3.62
C ARG A 168 -0.83 -0.88 3.03
N GLY A 169 -0.45 -0.53 1.81
CA GLY A 169 -0.87 0.74 1.19
C GLY A 169 -2.39 0.83 1.07
N HIS A 170 -3.04 -0.27 0.68
CA HIS A 170 -4.49 -0.42 0.61
C HIS A 170 -5.14 -0.18 1.97
N LEU A 171 -4.70 -0.89 3.01
CA LEU A 171 -5.25 -0.79 4.36
C LEU A 171 -5.04 0.60 4.97
N VAL A 172 -3.83 1.15 4.83
CA VAL A 172 -3.50 2.49 5.35
C VAL A 172 -4.31 3.56 4.64
N GLN A 173 -4.49 3.46 3.32
CA GLN A 173 -5.34 4.40 2.58
C GLN A 173 -6.80 4.27 2.96
N LEU A 174 -7.36 3.06 3.09
CA LEU A 174 -8.75 2.89 3.52
C LEU A 174 -8.98 3.41 4.94
N ALA A 175 -8.02 3.24 5.86
CA ALA A 175 -8.15 3.77 7.21
C ALA A 175 -8.05 5.31 7.28
N SER A 176 -7.54 5.95 6.23
CA SER A 176 -7.37 7.40 6.17
C SER A 176 -8.61 8.10 5.62
N PRO A 177 -9.16 9.11 6.30
CA PRO A 177 -10.21 9.96 5.76
C PRO A 177 -9.83 10.66 4.45
N ALA A 178 -8.53 10.85 4.21
CA ALA A 178 -7.99 11.45 2.99
C ALA A 178 -8.11 10.52 1.76
N SER A 179 -8.47 9.24 1.95
CA SER A 179 -8.66 8.27 0.87
C SER A 179 -9.52 8.81 -0.26
N ALA A 180 -9.07 8.59 -1.50
CA ALA A 180 -9.86 8.93 -2.68
C ALA A 180 -11.24 8.24 -2.63
N VAL A 181 -11.31 7.02 -2.07
CA VAL A 181 -12.54 6.21 -1.95
C VAL A 181 -13.72 6.99 -1.37
N HIS A 182 -13.48 7.82 -0.34
CA HIS A 182 -14.54 8.57 0.32
C HIS A 182 -15.16 9.67 -0.56
N ARG A 183 -14.40 10.18 -1.53
CA ARG A 183 -14.83 11.27 -2.42
C ARG A 183 -15.36 10.80 -3.76
N LEU A 184 -15.27 9.50 -4.05
CA LEU A 184 -15.71 8.96 -5.33
C LEU A 184 -17.21 9.12 -5.54
N THR A 185 -17.66 9.16 -6.79
CA THR A 185 -19.06 8.87 -7.11
C THR A 185 -19.32 7.37 -7.03
N ASP A 186 -20.58 6.94 -7.06
CA ASP A 186 -20.92 5.51 -7.12
C ASP A 186 -20.36 4.84 -8.39
N GLY A 187 -20.34 5.57 -9.52
CA GLY A 187 -19.74 5.09 -10.77
C GLY A 187 -18.23 4.93 -10.67
N ASP A 188 -17.54 5.89 -10.07
CA ASP A 188 -16.08 5.82 -9.89
C ASP A 188 -15.69 4.74 -8.88
N LEU A 189 -16.48 4.59 -7.81
CA LEU A 189 -16.33 3.49 -6.86
C LEU A 189 -16.50 2.13 -7.56
N ALA A 190 -17.50 1.99 -8.43
CA ALA A 190 -17.69 0.80 -9.27
C ALA A 190 -16.48 0.53 -10.19
N ALA A 191 -15.92 1.58 -10.79
CA ALA A 191 -14.74 1.48 -11.64
C ALA A 191 -13.49 1.06 -10.86
N LEU A 192 -13.30 1.59 -9.64
CA LEU A 192 -12.21 1.21 -8.74
C LEU A 192 -12.31 -0.28 -8.36
N VAL A 193 -13.44 -0.71 -7.79
CA VAL A 193 -13.60 -2.09 -7.27
C VAL A 193 -13.57 -3.14 -8.38
N ALA A 194 -13.91 -2.76 -9.62
CA ALA A 194 -13.79 -3.66 -10.77
C ALA A 194 -12.34 -3.98 -11.19
N ARG A 195 -11.36 -3.19 -10.71
CA ARG A 195 -9.92 -3.32 -11.03
C ARG A 195 -9.11 -3.90 -9.90
N LEU A 196 -9.68 -4.00 -8.72
CA LEU A 196 -9.06 -4.63 -7.56
C LEU A 196 -9.28 -6.16 -7.61
N ASP A 197 -8.47 -6.89 -6.85
CA ASP A 197 -8.81 -8.26 -6.52
C ASP A 197 -10.07 -8.30 -5.64
N LEU A 198 -10.61 -9.51 -5.46
CA LEU A 198 -11.92 -9.68 -4.87
C LEU A 198 -11.95 -9.27 -3.39
N ASP A 199 -10.86 -9.53 -2.66
CA ASP A 199 -10.77 -9.26 -1.22
C ASP A 199 -10.64 -7.74 -1.00
N ALA A 200 -9.68 -7.08 -1.67
CA ALA A 200 -9.50 -5.63 -1.64
C ALA A 200 -10.76 -4.88 -2.12
N ALA A 201 -11.45 -5.40 -3.14
CA ALA A 201 -12.71 -4.82 -3.61
C ALA A 201 -13.81 -4.90 -2.54
N THR A 202 -13.92 -6.03 -1.82
CA THR A 202 -14.90 -6.16 -0.74
C THR A 202 -14.56 -5.29 0.46
N GLU A 203 -13.28 -5.10 0.80
CA GLU A 203 -12.85 -4.19 1.86
C GLU A 203 -13.20 -2.73 1.53
N VAL A 204 -12.94 -2.29 0.29
CA VAL A 204 -13.34 -0.95 -0.19
C VAL A 204 -14.85 -0.74 -0.07
N LEU A 205 -15.66 -1.72 -0.47
CA LEU A 205 -17.12 -1.64 -0.39
C LEU A 205 -17.62 -1.62 1.05
N ALA A 206 -17.06 -2.48 1.92
CA ALA A 206 -17.38 -2.47 3.34
C ALA A 206 -17.08 -1.11 3.97
N HIS A 207 -15.92 -0.52 3.62
CA HIS A 207 -15.52 0.79 4.13
C HIS A 207 -16.39 1.94 3.58
N ALA A 208 -16.84 1.86 2.32
CA ALA A 208 -17.77 2.83 1.74
C ALA A 208 -19.18 2.77 2.35
N GLY A 209 -19.53 1.65 3.00
CA GLY A 209 -20.83 1.41 3.61
C GLY A 209 -21.90 0.93 2.62
N ALA A 210 -23.01 0.42 3.17
CA ALA A 210 -24.02 -0.31 2.41
C ALA A 210 -24.69 0.52 1.29
N THR A 211 -24.98 1.80 1.55
CA THR A 211 -25.67 2.68 0.60
C THR A 211 -24.80 2.98 -0.62
N ARG A 212 -23.55 3.40 -0.41
CA ARG A 212 -22.57 3.64 -1.49
C ARG A 212 -22.23 2.35 -2.23
N SER A 213 -22.09 1.24 -1.50
CA SER A 213 -21.89 -0.09 -2.10
C SER A 213 -23.04 -0.50 -3.00
N ALA A 214 -24.29 -0.26 -2.60
CA ALA A 214 -25.46 -0.54 -3.45
C ALA A 214 -25.44 0.27 -4.74
N GLY A 215 -25.11 1.56 -4.65
CA GLY A 215 -24.93 2.44 -5.79
C GLY A 215 -23.82 1.96 -6.73
N ALA A 216 -22.65 1.61 -6.19
CA ALA A 216 -21.52 1.10 -6.97
C ALA A 216 -21.84 -0.24 -7.66
N ILE A 217 -22.50 -1.16 -6.96
CA ILE A 217 -22.94 -2.43 -7.55
C ILE A 217 -23.96 -2.21 -8.67
N GLY A 218 -24.81 -1.18 -8.55
CA GLY A 218 -25.74 -0.77 -9.60
C GLY A 218 -25.06 -0.27 -10.87
N HIS A 219 -23.90 0.39 -10.75
CA HIS A 219 -23.11 0.89 -11.89
C HIS A 219 -22.14 -0.15 -12.46
N ALA A 220 -21.79 -1.18 -11.69
CA ALA A 220 -20.86 -2.22 -12.11
C ALA A 220 -21.45 -3.13 -13.19
N HIS A 221 -20.58 -3.71 -14.02
CA HIS A 221 -20.99 -4.75 -14.98
C HIS A 221 -21.61 -5.95 -14.23
N PRO A 222 -22.69 -6.58 -14.73
CA PRO A 222 -23.40 -7.62 -13.98
C PRO A 222 -22.56 -8.82 -13.55
N SER A 223 -21.51 -9.18 -14.29
CA SER A 223 -20.59 -10.25 -13.86
C SER A 223 -19.67 -9.83 -12.72
N VAL A 224 -19.27 -8.56 -12.68
CA VAL A 224 -18.44 -7.99 -11.60
C VAL A 224 -19.29 -7.85 -10.35
N ALA A 225 -20.46 -7.23 -10.46
CA ALA A 225 -21.45 -7.12 -9.39
C ALA A 225 -21.78 -8.48 -8.75
N GLU A 226 -22.02 -9.51 -9.57
CA GLU A 226 -22.27 -10.86 -9.05
C GLU A 226 -21.09 -11.41 -8.24
N ARG A 227 -19.85 -11.28 -8.76
CA ARG A 227 -18.65 -11.75 -8.07
C ARG A 227 -18.48 -11.06 -6.72
N LEU A 228 -18.64 -9.74 -6.68
CA LEU A 228 -18.54 -8.94 -5.47
C LEU A 228 -19.60 -9.35 -4.44
N LEU A 229 -20.87 -9.40 -4.84
CA LEU A 229 -21.96 -9.82 -3.95
C LEU A 229 -21.76 -11.25 -3.42
N ARG A 230 -21.17 -12.15 -4.20
CA ARG A 230 -20.88 -13.52 -3.75
C ARG A 230 -19.71 -13.60 -2.76
N ALA A 231 -18.74 -12.71 -2.88
CA ALA A 231 -17.57 -12.65 -2.00
C ALA A 231 -17.86 -11.99 -0.66
N MET A 232 -18.78 -11.04 -0.63
CA MET A 232 -19.19 -10.37 0.60
C MET A 232 -19.73 -11.36 1.65
N PRO A 233 -19.44 -11.12 2.94
CA PRO A 233 -20.16 -11.75 4.04
C PRO A 233 -21.68 -11.58 3.88
N GLU A 234 -22.46 -12.57 4.32
CA GLU A 234 -23.92 -12.55 4.16
C GLU A 234 -24.55 -11.30 4.79
N ALA A 235 -24.06 -10.87 5.95
CA ALA A 235 -24.54 -9.67 6.62
C ALA A 235 -24.36 -8.41 5.75
N ASP A 236 -23.17 -8.21 5.20
CA ASP A 236 -22.84 -7.06 4.34
C ASP A 236 -23.62 -7.11 3.04
N ARG A 237 -23.67 -8.28 2.38
CA ARG A 237 -24.48 -8.50 1.18
C ARG A 237 -25.94 -8.14 1.43
N SER A 238 -26.51 -8.63 2.53
CA SER A 238 -27.92 -8.37 2.86
C SER A 238 -28.17 -6.88 3.12
N ALA A 239 -27.27 -6.21 3.84
CA ALA A 239 -27.34 -4.76 4.07
C ALA A 239 -27.28 -3.98 2.75
N VAL A 240 -26.36 -4.33 1.85
CA VAL A 240 -26.23 -3.72 0.52
C VAL A 240 -27.50 -3.92 -0.32
N LEU A 241 -28.03 -5.15 -0.38
CA LEU A 241 -29.26 -5.44 -1.12
C LEU A 241 -30.47 -4.70 -0.53
N ALA A 242 -30.49 -4.40 0.77
CA ALA A 242 -31.56 -3.62 1.40
C ALA A 242 -31.53 -2.13 1.01
N GLN A 243 -30.39 -1.60 0.60
CA GLN A 243 -30.24 -0.22 0.12
C GLN A 243 -30.58 -0.06 -1.37
N MET A 244 -30.77 -1.16 -2.10
CA MET A 244 -31.13 -1.12 -3.52
C MET A 244 -32.64 -0.92 -3.72
N PRO A 245 -33.07 -0.35 -4.87
CA PRO A 245 -34.47 -0.40 -5.29
C PRO A 245 -35.01 -1.84 -5.26
N ALA A 246 -36.24 -2.03 -4.80
CA ALA A 246 -36.82 -3.35 -4.52
C ALA A 246 -36.73 -4.33 -5.70
N GLU A 247 -36.98 -3.84 -6.92
CA GLU A 247 -36.87 -4.65 -8.14
C GLU A 247 -35.44 -5.14 -8.41
N HIS A 248 -34.44 -4.27 -8.20
CA HIS A 248 -33.03 -4.62 -8.34
C HIS A 248 -32.60 -5.62 -7.27
N ALA A 249 -32.96 -5.38 -6.02
CA ALA A 249 -32.67 -6.29 -4.91
C ALA A 249 -33.27 -7.68 -5.17
N HIS A 250 -34.52 -7.75 -5.63
CA HIS A 250 -35.19 -9.00 -5.96
C HIS A 250 -34.46 -9.76 -7.09
N ARG A 251 -34.06 -9.06 -8.15
CA ARG A 251 -33.28 -9.65 -9.26
C ARG A 251 -31.97 -10.28 -8.75
N TRP A 252 -31.24 -9.56 -7.91
CA TRP A 252 -29.99 -10.07 -7.33
C TRP A 252 -30.21 -11.26 -6.41
N ARG A 253 -31.20 -11.21 -5.50
CA ARG A 253 -31.54 -12.36 -4.64
C ARG A 253 -31.83 -13.61 -5.46
N ARG A 254 -32.62 -13.49 -6.53
CA ARG A 254 -32.89 -14.60 -7.45
C ARG A 254 -31.61 -15.12 -8.11
N ARG A 255 -30.76 -14.23 -8.63
CA ARG A 255 -29.51 -14.61 -9.31
C ARG A 255 -28.54 -15.32 -8.37
N LEU A 256 -28.41 -14.83 -7.13
CA LEU A 256 -27.49 -15.37 -6.13
C LEU A 256 -27.95 -16.73 -5.58
N ALA A 257 -29.27 -16.95 -5.47
CA ALA A 257 -29.86 -18.23 -5.07
C ALA A 257 -29.52 -19.37 -6.04
N HIS A 258 -29.23 -19.06 -7.31
CA HIS A 258 -28.70 -20.04 -8.24
C HIS A 258 -27.21 -20.23 -7.95
N VAL A 259 -26.89 -21.31 -7.22
CA VAL A 259 -25.53 -21.83 -7.15
C VAL A 259 -25.20 -22.41 -8.51
N HIS A 260 -24.27 -21.82 -9.24
CA HIS A 260 -23.65 -22.55 -10.35
C HIS A 260 -22.86 -23.70 -9.73
N PRO A 261 -23.24 -24.98 -9.93
CA PRO A 261 -22.33 -26.05 -9.62
C PRO A 261 -21.13 -25.83 -10.55
N LEU A 262 -20.01 -25.37 -10.00
CA LEU A 262 -18.75 -25.39 -10.70
C LEU A 262 -18.51 -26.85 -11.12
N ARG A 263 -18.81 -27.18 -12.38
CA ARG A 263 -18.44 -28.47 -12.95
C ARG A 263 -16.94 -28.57 -12.78
N GLY A 264 -16.52 -29.47 -11.90
CA GLY A 264 -15.12 -29.74 -11.60
C GLY A 264 -14.34 -30.06 -12.87
N ARG A 265 -13.71 -29.05 -13.45
CA ARG A 265 -12.56 -29.26 -14.31
C ARG A 265 -11.38 -29.44 -13.35
N ARG A 266 -10.97 -30.70 -13.17
CA ARG A 266 -9.68 -31.05 -12.61
C ARG A 266 -8.60 -30.28 -13.38
N LEU A 267 -8.09 -29.21 -12.80
CA LEU A 267 -6.81 -28.64 -13.20
C LEU A 267 -5.73 -29.45 -12.50
N LEU A 268 -4.96 -30.16 -13.32
CA LEU A 268 -3.75 -30.86 -12.89
C LEU A 268 -2.65 -29.83 -12.59
N ARG A 269 -2.10 -29.95 -11.38
CA ARG A 269 -0.73 -29.65 -10.92
C ARG A 269 -0.21 -28.19 -10.96
N GLY A 270 0.45 -27.84 -9.84
CA GLY A 270 1.43 -26.76 -9.74
C GLY A 270 1.75 -26.45 -8.29
N SER A 271 2.80 -27.07 -7.75
CA SER A 271 3.31 -26.92 -6.39
C SER A 271 3.70 -25.48 -6.02
N GLY A 272 3.24 -25.00 -4.86
CA GLY A 272 3.76 -23.82 -4.17
C GLY A 272 3.40 -23.89 -2.69
N ARG A 273 4.34 -24.37 -1.85
CA ARG A 273 4.16 -24.46 -0.41
C ARG A 273 4.20 -23.05 0.19
N HIS A 274 3.07 -22.56 0.70
CA HIS A 274 3.08 -21.49 1.69
C HIS A 274 3.18 -22.13 3.08
N ARG A 275 4.35 -21.99 3.72
CA ARG A 275 4.51 -22.30 5.14
C ARG A 275 3.73 -21.26 5.95
N ARG A 276 2.71 -21.71 6.66
CA ARG A 276 2.13 -20.97 7.77
C ARG A 276 3.10 -21.07 8.94
N HIS A 277 3.43 -19.94 9.54
CA HIS A 277 4.02 -19.91 10.88
C HIS A 277 2.88 -20.17 11.87
N ASP A 278 2.88 -21.36 12.46
CA ASP A 278 2.08 -21.62 13.66
C ASP A 278 2.72 -20.87 14.83
N VAL A 279 1.93 -19.98 15.44
CA VAL A 279 2.26 -19.34 16.71
C VAL A 279 2.09 -20.40 17.80
N ALA A 280 3.21 -20.97 18.23
CA ALA A 280 3.25 -21.80 19.43
C ALA A 280 3.19 -20.89 20.67
N THR A 281 2.06 -20.90 21.36
CA THR A 281 1.93 -20.43 22.73
C THR A 281 2.75 -21.34 23.65
N GLY A 282 3.97 -20.90 23.97
CA GLY A 282 4.85 -21.53 24.96
C GLY A 282 4.35 -21.28 26.37
N GLY A 283 4.04 -22.38 27.06
CA GLY A 283 3.59 -22.42 28.45
C GLY A 283 4.65 -22.00 29.45
N TRP A 284 4.15 -21.65 30.63
CA TRP A 284 4.85 -21.12 31.78
C TRP A 284 5.84 -22.12 32.40
N ASP A 285 7.07 -21.65 32.67
CA ASP A 285 8.03 -22.32 33.54
C ASP A 285 7.58 -22.21 35.02
N ARG A 286 7.63 -23.35 35.71
CA ARG A 286 7.60 -23.42 37.18
C ARG A 286 9.04 -23.53 37.71
N PRO A 287 9.37 -22.93 38.86
CA PRO A 287 10.70 -23.01 39.45
C PRO A 287 10.90 -24.34 40.19
N THR A 288 12.05 -24.97 39.97
CA THR A 288 12.57 -26.05 40.80
C THR A 288 13.24 -25.47 42.04
N GLU A 289 12.58 -25.60 43.19
CA GLU A 289 13.21 -25.44 44.51
C GLU A 289 14.16 -26.60 44.81
N ALA A 290 15.26 -26.24 45.45
CA ALA A 290 16.32 -27.10 45.92
C ALA A 290 15.83 -28.06 47.02
N GLY A 291 16.24 -29.32 46.93
CA GLY A 291 16.11 -30.32 47.98
C GLY A 291 17.47 -30.63 48.59
N ASP A 292 17.57 -30.41 49.91
CA ASP A 292 18.59 -30.90 50.83
C ASP A 292 18.99 -32.37 50.59
N ARG A 293 20.29 -32.63 50.57
CA ARG A 293 21.03 -33.62 51.40
C ARG A 293 22.49 -33.73 50.98
#